data_AF-A0A8B8MZ20-F1
#
_entry.id   AF-A0A8B8MZ20-F1
#
_cell.length_a   1.000
_cell.length_b   1.000
_cell.length_c   1.000
_cell.angle_alpha   90.00
_cell.angle_beta   90.00
_cell.angle_gamma   90.00
#
_symmetry.space_group_name_H-M   'P 1'
#
loop_
_entity.id
_entity.type
_entity.pdbx_description
1 polymer ?
#
loop_
_entity_poly.entity_id
_entity_poly.type
_entity_poly.pdbx_seq_one_letter_code
_entity_poly.pdbx_strand_id
1 'polypeptide(L)'
;MFISPFLRSLLLLAICSILAHCLSSRAASASSIISPAKVRQVSWKPRAFVYEGFLTDLECDHLISLAKSELKRSAVADNMSGKSKLSEVRTSSGMFIPKAKVSFIHPSLFARSLF
;
A
#
# COMPACT_ATOMS: atom_id res chain seq x y z
N MET A 1 -8.29 51.25 -2.50
CA MET A 1 -7.95 50.59 -3.79
C MET A 1 -8.83 49.35 -3.92
N PHE A 2 -10.01 49.49 -4.54
CA PHE A 2 -10.96 48.39 -4.67
C PHE A 2 -10.56 47.52 -5.87
N ILE A 3 -10.09 46.31 -5.59
CA ILE A 3 -9.86 45.29 -6.62
C ILE A 3 -11.18 45.08 -7.38
N SER A 4 -11.16 45.25 -8.71
CA SER A 4 -12.34 45.16 -9.56
C SER A 4 -13.07 43.82 -9.35
N PRO A 5 -14.42 43.79 -9.40
CA PRO A 5 -15.20 42.57 -9.19
C PRO A 5 -14.82 41.46 -10.19
N PHE A 6 -14.33 41.85 -11.37
CA PHE A 6 -13.80 40.95 -12.39
C PHE A 6 -12.53 40.22 -11.94
N LEU A 7 -11.58 40.92 -11.31
CA LEU A 7 -10.33 40.31 -10.82
C LEU A 7 -10.59 39.40 -9.62
N ARG A 8 -11.59 39.70 -8.79
CA ARG A 8 -12.03 38.83 -7.68
C ARG A 8 -12.65 37.53 -8.20
N SER A 9 -13.49 37.62 -9.23
CA SER A 9 -14.11 36.43 -9.85
C SER A 9 -13.05 35.53 -10.48
N LEU A 10 -12.07 36.11 -11.17
CA LEU A 10 -10.96 35.34 -11.76
C LEU A 10 -10.10 34.64 -10.71
N LEU A 11 -9.81 35.32 -9.59
CA LEU A 11 -9.07 34.74 -8.47
C LEU A 11 -9.84 33.57 -7.82
N LEU A 12 -11.15 33.71 -7.62
CA LEU A 12 -12.02 32.65 -7.10
C LEU A 12 -12.05 31.42 -8.02
N LEU A 13 -12.18 31.63 -9.32
CA LEU A 13 -12.16 30.55 -10.33
C LEU A 13 -10.81 29.80 -10.34
N ALA A 14 -9.70 30.53 -10.23
CA ALA A 14 -8.36 29.94 -10.14
C ALA A 14 -8.20 29.09 -8.86
N ILE A 15 -8.62 29.61 -7.71
CA ILE A 15 -8.57 28.88 -6.43
C ILE A 15 -9.45 27.64 -6.47
N CYS A 16 -10.68 27.74 -6.97
CA CYS A 16 -11.58 26.59 -7.13
C CYS A 16 -10.99 25.50 -8.03
N SER A 17 -10.32 25.89 -9.12
CA SER A 17 -9.67 24.94 -10.03
C SER A 17 -8.51 24.21 -9.33
N ILE A 18 -7.67 24.94 -8.59
CA ILE A 18 -6.57 24.36 -7.81
C ILE A 18 -7.11 23.38 -6.76
N LEU A 19 -8.13 23.78 -6.01
CA LEU A 19 -8.76 22.93 -4.98
C LEU A 19 -9.39 21.66 -5.58
N ALA A 20 -10.04 21.76 -6.75
CA ALA A 20 -10.61 20.61 -7.45
C ALA A 20 -9.51 19.63 -7.91
N HIS A 21 -8.40 20.13 -8.44
CA HIS A 21 -7.26 19.29 -8.83
C HIS A 21 -6.61 18.58 -7.63
N CYS A 22 -6.44 19.26 -6.49
CA CYS A 22 -5.90 18.67 -5.26
C CYS A 22 -6.85 17.62 -4.64
N LEU A 23 -8.16 17.79 -4.77
CA LEU A 23 -9.13 16.84 -4.23
C LEU A 23 -9.20 15.57 -5.09
N SER A 24 -9.12 15.71 -6.41
CA SER A 24 -9.15 14.60 -7.36
C SER A 24 -7.93 13.69 -7.24
N SER A 25 -6.73 14.25 -7.03
CA SER A 25 -5.51 13.45 -6.78
C SER A 25 -5.60 12.66 -5.48
N ARG A 26 -6.21 13.22 -4.43
CA ARG A 26 -6.40 12.55 -3.15
C ARG A 26 -7.44 11.42 -3.22
N ALA A 27 -8.50 11.60 -4.01
CA ALA A 27 -9.54 10.57 -4.21
C ALA A 27 -9.03 9.39 -5.05
N ALA A 28 -8.21 9.65 -6.08
CA ALA A 28 -7.59 8.60 -6.89
C ALA A 28 -6.61 7.74 -6.07
N SER A 29 -5.93 8.33 -5.08
CA SER A 29 -5.04 7.61 -4.16
C SER A 29 -5.79 6.67 -3.20
N ALA A 30 -7.09 6.84 -3.00
CA ALA A 30 -7.86 6.10 -1.98
C ALA A 30 -8.59 4.87 -2.53
N SER A 31 -8.52 4.58 -3.83
CA SER A 31 -9.30 3.51 -4.46
C SER A 31 -8.43 2.61 -5.36
N SER A 32 -7.60 1.77 -4.75
CA SER A 32 -6.93 0.65 -5.44
C SER A 32 -7.91 -0.50 -5.69
N ILE A 33 -8.88 -0.29 -6.58
CA ILE A 33 -9.64 -1.39 -7.17
C ILE A 33 -8.67 -2.17 -8.06
N ILE A 34 -8.44 -3.45 -7.74
CA ILE A 34 -7.60 -4.34 -8.55
C ILE A 34 -8.20 -4.39 -9.95
N SER A 35 -7.55 -3.72 -10.91
CA SER A 35 -7.99 -3.72 -12.29
C SER A 35 -7.59 -5.05 -12.94
N PRO A 36 -8.52 -5.84 -13.50
CA PRO A 36 -8.18 -7.07 -14.22
C PRO A 36 -7.20 -6.83 -15.38
N ALA A 37 -7.23 -5.63 -15.98
CA ALA A 37 -6.29 -5.24 -17.04
C ALA A 37 -4.84 -5.07 -16.56
N LYS A 38 -4.62 -4.94 -15.25
CA LYS A 38 -3.31 -4.81 -14.59
C LYS A 38 -2.83 -6.11 -13.95
N VAL A 39 -3.43 -7.24 -14.34
CA VAL A 39 -3.03 -8.57 -13.88
C VAL A 39 -2.35 -9.31 -15.03
N ARG A 40 -1.10 -9.70 -14.83
CA ARG A 40 -0.32 -10.45 -15.81
C ARG A 40 -0.04 -11.85 -15.30
N GLN A 41 -0.46 -12.85 -16.05
CA GLN A 41 -0.08 -14.23 -15.79
C GLN A 41 1.39 -14.47 -16.13
N VAL A 42 2.13 -15.10 -15.23
CA VAL A 42 3.56 -15.43 -15.40
C VAL A 42 3.76 -16.92 -15.71
N SER A 43 3.03 -17.81 -15.02
CA SER A 43 3.08 -19.24 -15.27
C SER A 43 1.78 -19.92 -14.88
N TRP A 44 1.44 -20.99 -15.58
CA TRP A 44 0.36 -21.91 -15.21
C TRP A 44 0.84 -23.05 -14.32
N LYS A 45 2.14 -23.38 -14.35
CA LYS A 45 2.74 -24.46 -13.55
C LYS A 45 4.19 -24.09 -13.17
N PRO A 46 4.43 -23.56 -11.96
CA PRO A 46 3.45 -23.24 -10.91
C PRO A 46 2.49 -22.10 -11.30
N ARG A 47 1.30 -22.06 -10.72
CA ARG A 47 0.35 -20.94 -10.94
C ARG A 47 0.95 -19.66 -10.34
N ALA A 48 1.21 -18.66 -11.19
CA ALA A 48 1.81 -17.39 -10.78
C ALA A 48 1.24 -16.22 -11.59
N PHE A 49 0.83 -15.16 -10.88
CA PHE A 49 0.28 -13.92 -11.45
C PHE A 49 0.95 -12.71 -10.79
N VAL A 50 1.13 -11.64 -11.55
CA VAL A 50 1.65 -10.34 -11.09
C VAL A 50 0.51 -9.33 -11.16
N TYR A 51 0.25 -8.67 -10.04
CA TYR A 51 -0.75 -7.62 -9.91
C TYR A 51 -0.05 -6.26 -9.81
N GLU A 52 -0.21 -5.41 -10.82
CA GLU A 52 0.41 -4.09 -10.83
C GLU A 52 -0.44 -3.07 -10.06
N GLY A 53 0.21 -2.26 -9.23
CA GLY A 53 -0.47 -1.26 -8.38
C GLY A 53 -1.40 -1.88 -7.35
N PHE A 54 -1.06 -3.08 -6.86
CA PHE A 54 -1.86 -3.82 -5.87
C PHE A 54 -1.96 -3.08 -4.53
N LEU A 55 -0.89 -2.41 -4.14
CA LEU A 55 -0.85 -1.44 -3.04
C LEU A 55 -0.50 -0.07 -3.62
N THR A 56 -1.10 0.97 -3.05
CA THR A 56 -0.67 2.35 -3.29
C THR A 56 0.62 2.65 -2.52
N ASP A 57 1.36 3.67 -2.95
CA ASP A 57 2.60 4.08 -2.28
C ASP A 57 2.36 4.44 -0.80
N LEU A 58 1.22 5.09 -0.50
CA LEU A 58 0.83 5.42 0.87
C LEU A 58 0.56 4.18 1.74
N GLU A 59 -0.10 3.15 1.18
CA GLU A 59 -0.31 1.89 1.89
C GLU A 59 1.02 1.16 2.15
N CYS A 60 1.95 1.21 1.19
CA CYS A 60 3.31 0.68 1.36
C CYS A 60 4.05 1.39 2.50
N ASP A 61 4.05 2.73 2.49
CA ASP A 61 4.70 3.54 3.53
C ASP A 61 4.10 3.27 4.91
N HIS A 62 2.78 3.12 4.99
CA HIS A 62 2.09 2.76 6.22
C HIS A 62 2.55 1.39 6.74
N LEU A 63 2.58 0.36 5.90
CA LEU A 63 3.09 -0.97 6.28
C LEU A 63 4.53 -0.93 6.77
N ILE A 64 5.40 -0.18 6.08
CA ILE A 64 6.80 -0.01 6.46
C ILE A 64 6.90 0.65 7.84
N SER A 65 6.12 1.71 8.09
CA SER A 65 6.12 2.40 9.38
C SER A 65 5.67 1.49 10.53
N LEU A 66 4.65 0.66 10.30
CA LEU A 66 4.16 -0.31 11.27
C LEU A 66 5.18 -1.42 11.55
N ALA A 67 5.90 -1.87 10.52
CA ALA A 67 6.88 -2.94 10.66
C ALA A 67 8.15 -2.45 11.38
N LYS A 68 8.64 -1.25 11.05
CA LYS A 68 9.94 -0.71 11.49
C LYS A 68 10.20 -0.81 13.00
N SER A 69 9.18 -0.62 13.84
CA SER A 69 9.36 -0.64 15.29
C SER A 69 9.62 -2.03 15.86
N GLU A 70 9.25 -3.10 15.15
CA GLU A 70 9.25 -4.47 15.65
C GLU A 70 10.00 -5.45 14.73
N LEU A 71 10.78 -4.95 13.78
CA LEU A 71 11.62 -5.79 12.92
C LEU A 71 12.65 -6.54 13.76
N LYS A 72 12.52 -7.86 13.82
CA LYS A 72 13.48 -8.76 14.47
C LYS A 72 14.15 -9.62 13.41
N ARG A 73 15.42 -9.97 13.66
CA ARG A 73 16.16 -10.88 12.79
C ARG A 73 15.39 -12.19 12.69
N SER A 74 15.16 -12.67 11.46
CA SER A 74 14.48 -13.95 11.28
C SER A 74 15.32 -15.06 11.91
N ALA A 75 14.67 -15.89 12.70
CA ALA A 75 15.27 -17.09 13.24
C ALA A 75 14.54 -18.31 12.67
N VAL A 76 15.30 -19.38 12.44
CA VAL A 76 14.78 -20.64 11.92
C VAL A 76 14.72 -21.62 13.09
N ALA A 77 13.66 -22.42 13.15
CA ALA A 77 13.57 -23.49 14.15
C ALA A 77 14.61 -24.56 13.82
N ASP A 78 15.39 -24.94 14.83
CA ASP A 78 16.34 -26.04 14.72
C ASP A 78 15.61 -27.38 14.61
N ASN A 79 15.91 -28.15 13.56
CA ASN A 79 15.20 -29.39 13.24
C ASN A 79 15.25 -30.45 14.35
N MET A 80 16.29 -30.42 15.20
CA MET A 80 16.49 -31.41 16.27
C MET A 80 15.93 -30.97 17.62
N SER A 81 15.95 -29.67 17.91
CA SER A 81 15.62 -29.14 19.24
C SER A 81 14.37 -28.27 19.28
N GLY A 82 13.84 -27.87 18.11
CA GLY A 82 12.73 -26.93 17.97
C GLY A 82 13.06 -25.50 18.40
N LYS A 83 14.29 -25.22 18.84
CA LYS A 83 14.70 -23.91 19.35
C LYS A 83 15.01 -22.95 18.22
N SER A 84 14.70 -21.68 18.45
CA SER A 84 14.94 -20.58 17.53
C SER A 84 16.45 -20.31 17.41
N LYS A 85 17.05 -20.60 16.25
CA LYS A 85 18.45 -20.29 15.94
C LYS A 85 18.53 -19.22 14.86
N LEU A 86 19.52 -18.33 14.98
CA LEU A 86 19.82 -17.35 13.94
C LEU A 86 20.35 -18.10 12.70
N SER A 87 19.70 -17.89 11.56
CA SER A 87 20.07 -18.53 10.29
C SER A 87 21.04 -17.66 9.51
N GLU A 88 22.06 -18.27 8.92
CA GLU A 88 22.94 -17.62 7.93
C GLU A 88 22.28 -17.48 6.55
N VAL A 89 21.28 -18.32 6.26
CA VAL A 89 20.57 -18.37 4.96
C VAL A 89 19.42 -17.36 4.90
N ARG A 90 18.77 -17.05 6.04
CA ARG A 90 17.72 -16.02 6.15
C ARG A 90 18.25 -14.79 6.87
N THR A 91 18.97 -13.96 6.14
CA THR A 91 19.59 -12.72 6.65
C THR A 91 18.61 -11.56 6.81
N SER A 92 17.38 -11.69 6.29
CA SER A 92 16.36 -10.64 6.38
C SER A 92 15.69 -10.57 7.77
N SER A 93 15.38 -9.35 8.20
CA SER A 93 14.52 -9.09 9.37
C SER A 93 13.05 -9.07 8.96
N GLY A 94 12.16 -9.46 9.87
CA GLY A 94 10.72 -9.50 9.62
C GLY A 94 9.90 -9.20 10.86
N MET A 95 8.62 -8.91 10.65
CA MET A 95 7.61 -8.70 11.69
C MET A 95 6.26 -9.23 11.22
N PHE A 96 5.48 -9.79 12.13
CA PHE A 96 4.09 -10.12 11.90
C PHE A 96 3.21 -8.93 12.29
N ILE A 97 2.45 -8.38 11.35
CA ILE A 97 1.50 -7.30 11.63
C ILE A 97 0.11 -7.91 11.88
N PRO A 98 -0.48 -7.75 13.08
CA PRO A 98 -1.84 -8.23 13.34
C PRO A 98 -2.86 -7.56 12.41
N LYS A 99 -3.83 -8.33 11.90
CA LYS A 99 -4.86 -7.85 10.96
C LYS A 99 -5.54 -6.55 11.39
N ALA A 100 -5.79 -6.38 12.69
CA ALA A 100 -6.45 -5.18 13.25
C ALA A 100 -5.63 -3.88 13.05
N LYS A 101 -4.31 -3.95 12.89
CA LYS A 101 -3.44 -2.79 12.65
C LYS A 101 -3.41 -2.33 11.19
N VAL A 102 -4.06 -3.08 10.30
CA VAL A 102 -3.99 -2.92 8.84
C VAL A 102 -5.30 -2.31 8.30
N SER A 103 -6.08 -1.64 9.16
CA SER A 103 -7.43 -1.12 8.86
C SER A 103 -7.49 -0.10 7.71
N PHE A 104 -6.36 0.54 7.38
CA PHE A 104 -6.26 1.49 6.26
C PHE A 104 -6.06 0.81 4.89
N ILE A 105 -5.72 -0.48 4.86
CA ILE A 105 -5.47 -1.19 3.60
C ILE A 105 -6.79 -1.72 3.04
N HIS A 106 -6.96 -1.53 1.73
CA HIS A 106 -8.21 -1.85 1.06
C HIS A 106 -8.65 -3.33 1.28
N PRO A 107 -9.96 -3.61 1.50
CA PRO A 107 -10.45 -4.97 1.78
C PRO A 107 -10.25 -5.98 0.65
N SER A 108 -9.88 -5.54 -0.55
CA SER A 108 -9.52 -6.43 -1.68
C SER A 108 -8.39 -7.39 -1.33
N LEU A 109 -7.54 -7.01 -0.37
CA LEU A 109 -6.44 -7.83 0.13
C LEU A 109 -6.88 -9.00 1.03
N PHE A 110 -8.09 -8.94 1.61
CA PHE A 110 -8.60 -9.94 2.55
C PHE A 110 -9.87 -10.65 2.08
N ALA A 111 -10.56 -10.14 1.05
CA ALA A 111 -11.85 -10.68 0.61
C ALA A 111 -11.78 -11.85 -0.37
N ARG A 112 -10.59 -12.22 -0.87
CA ARG A 112 -10.47 -13.36 -1.78
C ARG A 112 -9.29 -14.21 -1.38
N SER A 113 -9.55 -15.10 -0.43
CA SER A 113 -9.04 -16.47 -0.49
C SER A 113 -9.54 -17.10 -1.80
N LEU A 114 -9.03 -16.62 -2.94
CA LEU A 114 -9.16 -17.26 -4.23
C LEU A 114 -7.75 -17.57 -4.67
N PHE A 115 -7.26 -18.73 -4.24
CA PHE A 115 -6.79 -19.81 -5.11
C PHE A 115 -6.40 -21.04 -4.29
#